data_AF-A0A0S6WWN2-F1
#
_entry.id   AF-A0A0S6WWN2-F1
#
_cell.length_a   1.000
_cell.length_b   1.000
_cell.length_c   1.000
_cell.angle_alpha   90.00
_cell.angle_beta   90.00
_cell.angle_gamma   90.00
#
_symmetry.space_group_name_H-M   'P 1'
#
loop_
_entity.id
_entity.type
_entity.pdbx_description
1 polymer ?
#
loop_
_entity_poly.entity_id
_entity_poly.type
_entity_poly.pdbx_seq_one_letter_code
_entity_poly.pdbx_strand_id
1 'polypeptide(L)'
;MQALLYTLVPLVAVIAGAAYASWRRPGPAFTAGVQHLAAGVVFAAAAGEILPALKHTVSPVAVLIGGALGVVLMLAIKRIGEKFEGPLALTTLIGVDLFIDGLVLGIGFTAALQTGLLLTIALSLEVLFIGVALALGLAGRGWRTGKLLLTVTAVGLLLPLGTLAGTAAAVLPTAFLTGLFAFGLIALLYLVTEELLVDAHESPEGPLVASMFFVGFLLLLMLEEAMTV
;
A
#
# COMPACT_ATOMS: atom_id res chain seq x y z
N MET A 1 18.33 7.94 -5.23
CA MET A 1 18.67 8.40 -3.86
C MET A 1 17.48 9.02 -3.14
N GLN A 2 16.72 9.93 -3.77
CA GLN A 2 15.56 10.59 -3.14
C GLN A 2 14.42 9.61 -2.77
N ALA A 3 14.07 8.65 -3.63
CA ALA A 3 13.03 7.66 -3.35
C ALA A 3 13.24 6.90 -2.02
N LEU A 4 14.47 6.46 -1.76
CA LEU A 4 14.85 5.81 -0.49
C LEU A 4 14.64 6.70 0.73
N LEU A 5 14.95 7.99 0.63
CA LEU A 5 14.73 8.92 1.73
C LEU A 5 13.24 9.07 2.03
N TYR A 6 12.40 9.15 0.99
CA TYR A 6 10.96 9.24 1.17
C TYR A 6 10.32 7.96 1.68
N THR A 7 10.88 6.77 1.39
CA THR A 7 10.41 5.50 2.00
C THR A 7 10.61 5.41 3.50
N LEU A 8 11.46 6.26 4.09
CA LEU A 8 11.58 6.32 5.54
C LEU A 8 10.30 6.82 6.21
N VAL A 9 9.49 7.63 5.51
CA VAL A 9 8.21 8.12 6.04
C VAL A 9 7.22 6.98 6.26
N PRO A 10 6.87 6.14 5.26
CA PRO A 10 5.99 4.99 5.49
C PRO A 10 6.63 3.96 6.43
N LEU A 11 7.95 3.75 6.38
CA LEU A 11 8.63 2.85 7.34
C LEU A 11 8.46 3.33 8.80
N VAL A 12 8.61 4.62 9.05
CA VAL A 12 8.35 5.18 10.39
C VAL A 12 6.85 5.09 10.72
N ALA A 13 5.97 5.29 9.75
CA ALA A 13 4.52 5.20 9.94
C ALA A 13 4.08 3.80 10.37
N VAL A 14 4.56 2.73 9.73
CA VAL A 14 4.21 1.33 10.10
C VAL A 14 4.73 0.98 11.51
N ILE A 15 5.94 1.43 11.86
CA ILE A 15 6.51 1.22 13.19
C ILE A 15 5.73 2.02 14.25
N ALA A 16 5.37 3.27 13.95
CA ALA A 16 4.58 4.12 14.82
C ALA A 16 3.18 3.55 15.05
N GLY A 17 2.52 3.04 14.01
CA GLY A 17 1.24 2.35 14.11
C GLY A 17 1.30 1.13 15.02
N ALA A 18 2.33 0.29 14.86
CA ALA A 18 2.54 -0.87 15.73
C ALA A 18 2.85 -0.50 17.19
N ALA A 19 3.66 0.53 17.40
CA ALA A 19 3.96 1.05 18.74
C ALA A 19 2.71 1.62 19.42
N TYR A 20 1.90 2.38 18.67
CA TYR A 20 0.64 2.90 19.13
C TYR A 20 -0.32 1.77 19.53
N ALA A 21 -0.50 0.76 18.67
CA ALA A 21 -1.35 -0.39 18.93
C ALA A 21 -0.89 -1.22 20.14
N SER A 22 0.41 -1.24 20.41
CA SER A 22 0.99 -1.91 21.58
C SER A 22 0.70 -1.17 22.89
N TRP A 23 0.46 0.14 22.84
CA TRP A 23 0.11 0.95 24.01
C TRP A 23 -1.40 1.09 24.20
N ARG A 24 -2.15 1.32 23.12
CA ARG A 24 -3.61 1.42 23.11
C ARG A 24 -4.19 0.65 21.94
N ARG A 25 -5.18 -0.19 22.21
CA ARG A 25 -5.94 -0.87 21.16
C ARG A 25 -6.94 0.14 20.55
N PRO A 26 -6.82 0.51 19.27
CA PRO A 26 -7.82 1.35 18.62
C PRO A 26 -9.17 0.63 18.56
N GLY A 27 -10.25 1.40 18.64
CA GLY A 27 -11.60 0.87 18.56
C GLY A 27 -11.98 0.48 17.11
N PRO A 28 -12.88 -0.50 16.90
CA PRO A 28 -13.23 -1.01 15.56
C PRO A 28 -13.69 0.08 14.59
N ALA A 29 -14.59 0.97 15.02
CA ALA A 29 -15.10 2.05 14.18
C ALA A 29 -14.03 3.08 13.77
N PHE A 30 -13.05 3.34 14.62
CA PHE A 30 -11.93 4.21 14.28
C PHE A 30 -11.02 3.52 13.25
N THR A 31 -10.67 2.25 13.48
CA THR A 31 -9.84 1.49 12.54
C THR A 31 -10.49 1.42 11.16
N ALA A 32 -11.78 1.04 11.09
CA ALA A 32 -12.53 0.99 9.83
C ALA A 32 -12.59 2.36 9.14
N GLY A 33 -12.89 3.43 9.89
CA GLY A 33 -12.97 4.78 9.32
C GLY A 33 -11.66 5.27 8.72
N VAL A 34 -10.52 4.98 9.36
CA VAL A 34 -9.23 5.39 8.77
C VAL A 34 -8.74 4.42 7.70
N GLN A 35 -9.11 3.12 7.74
CA GLN A 35 -8.87 2.23 6.61
C GLN A 35 -9.64 2.68 5.37
N HIS A 36 -10.91 3.10 5.50
CA HIS A 36 -11.65 3.75 4.41
C HIS A 36 -10.94 5.00 3.91
N LEU A 37 -10.50 5.88 4.83
CA LEU A 37 -9.74 7.07 4.46
C LEU A 37 -8.47 6.70 3.65
N ALA A 38 -7.68 5.75 4.14
CA ALA A 38 -6.47 5.27 3.48
C ALA A 38 -6.77 4.69 2.11
N ALA A 39 -7.78 3.81 2.01
CA ALA A 39 -8.24 3.25 0.75
C ALA A 39 -8.62 4.35 -0.25
N GLY A 40 -9.35 5.38 0.19
CA GLY A 40 -9.72 6.52 -0.64
C GLY A 40 -8.51 7.31 -1.16
N VAL A 41 -7.54 7.58 -0.27
CA VAL A 41 -6.29 8.27 -0.63
C VAL A 41 -5.49 7.44 -1.64
N VAL A 42 -5.29 6.15 -1.41
CA VAL A 42 -4.51 5.28 -2.31
C VAL A 42 -5.22 5.12 -3.66
N PHE A 43 -6.55 5.01 -3.67
CA PHE A 43 -7.34 4.99 -4.91
C PHE A 43 -7.17 6.27 -5.73
N ALA A 44 -7.19 7.44 -5.06
CA ALA A 44 -6.94 8.71 -5.71
C ALA A 44 -5.53 8.77 -6.31
N ALA A 45 -4.51 8.31 -5.58
CA ALA A 45 -3.14 8.27 -6.08
C ALA A 45 -3.01 7.36 -7.31
N ALA A 46 -3.62 6.17 -7.27
CA ALA A 46 -3.62 5.24 -8.39
C ALA A 46 -4.33 5.83 -9.62
N ALA A 47 -5.46 6.52 -9.42
CA ALA A 47 -6.27 7.11 -10.48
C ALA A 47 -5.68 8.41 -11.07
N GLY A 48 -5.07 9.25 -10.25
CA GLY A 48 -4.48 10.53 -10.63
C GLY A 48 -3.07 10.39 -11.20
N GLU A 49 -2.25 9.48 -10.66
CA GLU A 49 -0.83 9.43 -11.00
C GLU A 49 -0.47 8.28 -11.93
N ILE A 50 -0.93 7.06 -11.61
CA ILE A 50 -0.46 5.85 -12.31
C ILE A 50 -1.30 5.62 -13.57
N LEU A 51 -2.63 5.76 -13.48
CA LEU A 51 -3.52 5.51 -14.60
C LEU A 51 -3.27 6.45 -15.81
N PRO A 52 -3.07 7.78 -15.63
CA PRO A 52 -2.83 8.66 -16.78
C PRO A 52 -1.51 8.34 -17.49
N ALA A 53 -0.46 7.97 -16.75
CA ALA A 53 0.80 7.53 -17.33
C ALA A 53 0.63 6.32 -18.27
N LEU A 54 -0.35 5.45 -18.01
CA LEU A 54 -0.67 4.28 -18.83
C LEU A 54 -1.58 4.59 -20.03
N LYS A 55 -2.46 5.59 -19.92
CA LYS A 55 -3.37 5.97 -21.02
C LYS A 55 -2.66 6.59 -22.21
N HIS A 56 -1.50 7.19 -21.96
CA HIS A 56 -0.69 7.85 -22.99
C HIS A 56 0.46 6.98 -23.50
N THR A 57 0.56 5.72 -23.08
CA THR A 57 1.67 4.84 -23.49
C THR A 57 1.52 4.22 -24.88
N VAL A 58 2.68 3.87 -25.43
CA VAL A 58 2.87 3.41 -26.82
C VAL A 58 2.46 1.95 -27.05
N SER A 59 2.37 1.11 -26.00
CA SER A 59 2.11 -0.34 -26.16
C SER A 59 0.93 -0.84 -25.31
N PRO A 60 -0.28 -0.94 -25.90
CA PRO A 60 -1.44 -1.53 -25.25
C PRO A 60 -1.23 -2.99 -24.82
N VAL A 61 -0.40 -3.73 -25.56
CA VAL A 61 -0.08 -5.13 -25.25
C VAL A 61 0.73 -5.23 -23.95
N ALA A 62 1.69 -4.30 -23.73
CA ALA A 62 2.44 -4.26 -22.49
C ALA A 62 1.54 -3.96 -21.29
N VAL A 63 0.58 -3.04 -21.44
CA VAL A 63 -0.43 -2.74 -20.40
C VAL A 63 -1.28 -3.98 -20.08
N LEU A 64 -1.78 -4.66 -21.10
CA LEU A 64 -2.59 -5.87 -20.93
C LEU A 64 -1.81 -6.97 -20.19
N ILE A 65 -0.58 -7.26 -20.62
CA ILE A 65 0.25 -8.30 -20.01
C ILE A 65 0.60 -7.92 -18.57
N GLY A 66 1.07 -6.70 -18.35
CA GLY A 66 1.44 -6.21 -17.02
C GLY A 66 0.26 -6.24 -16.05
N GLY A 67 -0.89 -5.72 -16.47
CA GLY A 67 -2.11 -5.74 -15.66
C GLY A 67 -2.61 -7.16 -15.40
N ALA A 68 -2.62 -8.04 -16.39
CA ALA A 68 -3.01 -9.43 -16.21
C ALA A 68 -2.08 -10.18 -15.25
N LEU A 69 -0.76 -9.96 -15.36
CA LEU A 69 0.21 -10.51 -14.40
C LEU A 69 -0.02 -9.97 -12.99
N GLY A 70 -0.40 -8.69 -12.85
CA GLY A 70 -0.80 -8.10 -11.58
C GLY A 70 -1.96 -8.86 -10.95
N VAL A 71 -3.07 -9.02 -11.69
CA VAL A 71 -4.24 -9.77 -11.21
C VAL A 71 -3.87 -11.20 -10.83
N VAL A 72 -3.16 -11.91 -11.72
CA VAL A 72 -2.80 -13.32 -11.50
C VAL A 72 -1.92 -13.48 -10.27
N LEU A 73 -0.92 -12.60 -10.09
CA LEU A 73 -0.03 -12.64 -8.95
C LEU A 73 -0.81 -12.38 -7.65
N MET A 74 -1.63 -11.34 -7.62
CA MET A 74 -2.39 -10.97 -6.42
C MET A 74 -3.40 -12.05 -6.01
N LEU A 75 -4.11 -12.64 -6.98
CA LEU A 75 -4.99 -13.78 -6.73
C LEU A 75 -4.23 -15.02 -6.25
N ALA A 76 -3.03 -15.25 -6.78
CA ALA A 76 -2.17 -16.35 -6.32
C ALA A 76 -1.72 -16.13 -4.88
N ILE A 77 -1.29 -14.91 -4.52
CA ILE A 77 -0.91 -14.53 -3.15
C ILE A 77 -2.09 -14.75 -2.20
N LYS A 78 -3.29 -14.25 -2.53
CA LYS A 78 -4.50 -14.45 -1.72
C LYS A 78 -4.82 -15.92 -1.49
N ARG A 79 -4.85 -16.74 -2.56
CA ARG A 79 -5.12 -18.19 -2.46
C ARG A 79 -4.07 -18.96 -1.66
N ILE A 80 -2.82 -18.53 -1.71
CA ILE A 80 -1.74 -19.11 -0.90
C ILE A 80 -1.96 -18.70 0.55
N GLY A 81 -2.23 -17.42 0.81
CA GLY A 81 -2.52 -16.88 2.14
C GLY A 81 -3.65 -17.61 2.86
N GLU A 82 -4.76 -17.86 2.19
CA GLU A 82 -5.91 -18.60 2.73
C GLU A 82 -5.59 -20.04 3.18
N LYS A 83 -4.53 -20.65 2.64
CA LYS A 83 -4.12 -22.01 3.00
C LYS A 83 -3.21 -22.08 4.21
N PHE A 84 -2.63 -20.96 4.63
CA PHE A 84 -1.70 -20.91 5.74
C PHE A 84 -2.29 -20.10 6.89
N GLU A 85 -2.35 -20.70 8.07
CA GLU A 85 -2.78 -19.99 9.28
C GLU A 85 -1.60 -19.68 10.19
N GLY A 86 -1.73 -18.58 10.94
CA GLY A 86 -0.83 -18.25 12.04
C GLY A 86 0.08 -17.04 11.81
N PRO A 87 0.96 -16.73 12.78
CA PRO A 87 1.80 -15.52 12.76
C PRO A 87 2.69 -15.42 11.52
N LEU A 88 3.21 -16.56 11.04
CA LEU A 88 4.08 -16.60 9.86
C LEU A 88 3.31 -16.29 8.58
N ALA A 89 2.08 -16.80 8.44
CA ALA A 89 1.23 -16.49 7.29
C ALA A 89 0.88 -15.00 7.25
N LEU A 90 0.42 -14.45 8.39
CA LEU A 90 0.10 -13.03 8.54
C LEU A 90 1.30 -12.12 8.20
N THR A 91 2.46 -12.41 8.78
CA THR A 91 3.69 -11.62 8.53
C THR A 91 4.19 -11.75 7.09
N THR A 92 4.00 -12.91 6.47
CA THR A 92 4.39 -13.12 5.07
C THR A 92 3.47 -12.36 4.12
N LEU A 93 2.14 -12.44 4.31
CA LEU A 93 1.18 -11.71 3.48
C LEU A 93 1.40 -10.21 3.54
N ILE A 94 1.47 -9.66 4.75
CA ILE A 94 1.77 -8.23 4.96
C ILE A 94 3.16 -7.87 4.42
N GLY A 95 4.13 -8.77 4.50
CA GLY A 95 5.45 -8.52 3.92
C GLY A 95 5.44 -8.44 2.39
N VAL A 96 4.63 -9.27 1.73
CA VAL A 96 4.47 -9.22 0.27
C VAL A 96 3.75 -7.94 -0.14
N ASP A 97 2.70 -7.57 0.59
CA ASP A 97 1.97 -6.31 0.43
C ASP A 97 2.92 -5.09 0.52
N LEU A 98 3.64 -4.95 1.63
CA LEU A 98 4.64 -3.87 1.81
C LEU A 98 5.74 -3.86 0.75
N PHE A 99 6.15 -5.03 0.24
CA PHE A 99 7.12 -5.12 -0.86
C PHE A 99 6.53 -4.58 -2.17
N ILE A 100 5.27 -4.92 -2.47
CA ILE A 100 4.55 -4.46 -3.65
C ILE A 100 4.32 -2.96 -3.57
N ASP A 101 3.86 -2.43 -2.44
CA ASP A 101 3.76 -0.99 -2.17
C ASP A 101 5.08 -0.28 -2.41
N GLY A 102 6.16 -0.85 -1.89
CA GLY A 102 7.51 -0.36 -2.09
C GLY A 102 7.88 -0.31 -3.57
N LEU A 103 7.61 -1.39 -4.30
CA LEU A 103 7.85 -1.49 -5.74
C LEU A 103 7.08 -0.42 -6.51
N VAL A 104 5.79 -0.22 -6.21
CA VAL A 104 4.97 0.80 -6.87
C VAL A 104 5.43 2.21 -6.54
N LEU A 105 5.80 2.46 -5.29
CA LEU A 105 6.41 3.73 -4.89
C LEU A 105 7.70 4.01 -5.65
N GLY A 106 8.56 3.00 -5.80
CA GLY A 106 9.81 3.10 -6.56
C GLY A 106 9.55 3.48 -8.01
N ILE A 107 8.59 2.81 -8.65
CA ILE A 107 8.16 3.12 -10.02
C ILE A 107 7.59 4.54 -10.11
N GLY A 108 6.78 4.96 -9.13
CA GLY A 108 6.23 6.31 -9.07
C GLY A 108 7.30 7.40 -9.08
N PHE A 109 8.36 7.25 -8.30
CA PHE A 109 9.50 8.17 -8.31
C PHE A 109 10.31 8.16 -9.63
N THR A 110 10.21 7.10 -10.43
CA THR A 110 10.85 7.07 -11.76
C THR A 110 10.03 7.79 -12.82
N ALA A 111 8.71 7.91 -12.63
CA ALA A 111 7.84 8.70 -13.49
C ALA A 111 8.01 10.21 -13.22
N ALA A 112 7.75 10.62 -11.98
CA ALA A 112 7.89 12.01 -11.56
C ALA A 112 8.09 12.13 -10.05
N LEU A 113 8.71 13.22 -9.61
CA LEU A 113 8.85 13.52 -8.18
C LEU A 113 7.48 13.70 -7.51
N GLN A 114 6.55 14.41 -8.17
CA GLN A 114 5.19 14.66 -7.67
C GLN A 114 4.43 13.34 -7.45
N THR A 115 4.42 12.45 -8.44
CA THR A 115 3.84 11.10 -8.34
C THR A 115 4.41 10.32 -7.16
N GLY A 116 5.74 10.29 -7.00
CA GLY A 116 6.37 9.62 -5.87
C GLY A 116 6.00 10.23 -4.52
N LEU A 117 5.85 11.56 -4.43
CA LEU A 117 5.42 12.25 -3.20
C LEU A 117 3.98 11.93 -2.83
N LEU A 118 3.05 11.99 -3.79
CA LEU A 118 1.63 11.68 -3.56
C LEU A 118 1.46 10.22 -3.15
N LEU A 119 2.17 9.28 -3.79
CA LEU A 119 2.22 7.88 -3.37
C LEU A 119 2.85 7.71 -1.99
N THR A 120 3.91 8.45 -1.65
CA THR A 120 4.50 8.39 -0.31
C THR A 120 3.47 8.77 0.75
N ILE A 121 2.68 9.82 0.51
CA ILE A 121 1.62 10.27 1.42
C ILE A 121 0.53 9.21 1.54
N ALA A 122 0.07 8.68 0.41
CA ALA A 122 -0.96 7.65 0.36
C ALA A 122 -0.55 6.39 1.13
N LEU A 123 0.60 5.83 0.77
CA LEU A 123 1.13 4.61 1.38
C LEU A 123 1.48 4.83 2.86
N SER A 124 1.96 6.02 3.25
CA SER A 124 2.25 6.29 4.67
C SER A 124 1.00 6.19 5.54
N LEU A 125 -0.15 6.62 5.02
CA LEU A 125 -1.41 6.50 5.73
C LEU A 125 -1.84 5.03 5.82
N GLU A 126 -1.81 4.30 4.71
CA GLU A 126 -2.12 2.87 4.64
C GLU A 126 -1.24 2.02 5.57
N VAL A 127 0.07 2.13 5.44
CA VAL A 127 1.01 1.25 6.14
C VAL A 127 1.07 1.53 7.64
N LEU A 128 0.65 2.72 8.09
CA LEU A 128 0.42 3.00 9.50
C LEU A 128 -0.62 2.03 10.08
N PHE A 129 -1.73 1.81 9.37
CA PHE A 129 -2.79 0.92 9.81
C PHE A 129 -2.44 -0.55 9.63
N ILE A 130 -1.67 -0.88 8.59
CA ILE A 130 -1.06 -2.21 8.48
C ILE A 130 -0.20 -2.52 9.72
N GLY A 131 0.58 -1.53 10.19
CA GLY A 131 1.37 -1.65 11.42
C GLY A 131 0.52 -1.91 12.65
N VAL A 132 -0.61 -1.21 12.78
CA VAL A 132 -1.62 -1.45 13.83
C VAL A 132 -2.19 -2.87 13.73
N ALA A 133 -2.65 -3.28 12.54
CA ALA A 133 -3.28 -4.57 12.30
C ALA A 133 -2.32 -5.74 12.60
N LEU A 134 -1.08 -5.66 12.10
CA LEU A 134 -0.05 -6.64 12.37
C LEU A 134 0.27 -6.73 13.86
N ALA A 135 0.40 -5.58 14.54
CA ALA A 135 0.65 -5.55 15.98
C ALA A 135 -0.47 -6.23 16.77
N LEU A 136 -1.74 -5.90 16.49
CA LEU A 136 -2.88 -6.50 17.16
C LEU A 136 -2.98 -8.00 16.87
N GLY A 137 -2.76 -8.42 15.62
CA GLY A 137 -2.79 -9.82 15.19
C GLY A 137 -1.70 -10.68 15.83
N LEU A 138 -0.51 -10.12 16.08
CA LEU A 138 0.58 -10.79 16.80
C LEU A 138 0.37 -10.77 18.32
N ALA A 139 -0.08 -9.65 18.87
CA ALA A 139 -0.37 -9.51 20.31
C ALA A 139 -1.50 -10.45 20.76
N GLY A 140 -2.54 -10.63 19.94
CA GLY A 140 -3.62 -11.59 20.18
C GLY A 140 -3.15 -13.06 20.27
N ARG A 141 -1.95 -13.35 19.73
CA ARG A 141 -1.30 -14.67 19.79
C ARG A 141 -0.23 -14.78 20.87
N GLY A 142 -0.21 -13.85 21.84
CA GLY A 142 0.67 -13.89 23.01
C GLY A 142 2.10 -13.40 22.77
N TRP A 143 2.37 -12.71 21.66
CA TRP A 143 3.70 -12.16 21.40
C TRP A 143 3.99 -10.97 22.32
N ARG A 144 5.22 -10.92 22.87
CA ARG A 144 5.69 -9.78 23.67
C ARG A 144 5.94 -8.57 22.78
N THR A 145 5.70 -7.36 23.31
CA THR A 145 5.85 -6.08 22.59
C THR A 145 7.20 -5.92 21.88
N GLY A 146 8.32 -6.29 22.52
CA GLY A 146 9.63 -6.20 21.88
C GLY A 146 9.79 -7.11 20.66
N LYS A 147 9.28 -8.35 20.73
CA LYS A 147 9.31 -9.29 19.61
C LYS A 147 8.41 -8.80 18.47
N LEU A 148 7.24 -8.30 18.81
CA LEU A 148 6.28 -7.71 17.87
C LEU A 148 6.90 -6.52 17.11
N LEU A 149 7.45 -5.53 17.83
CA LEU A 149 8.04 -4.35 17.20
C LEU A 149 9.25 -4.70 16.33
N LEU A 150 10.06 -5.67 16.74
CA LEU A 150 11.17 -6.18 15.93
C LEU A 150 10.64 -6.80 14.63
N THR A 151 9.59 -7.62 14.70
CA THR A 151 8.97 -8.23 13.52
C THR A 151 8.34 -7.20 12.60
N VAL A 152 7.59 -6.23 13.13
CA VAL A 152 7.01 -5.15 12.32
C VAL A 152 8.11 -4.34 11.63
N THR A 153 9.19 -4.02 12.34
CA THR A 153 10.33 -3.30 11.75
C THR A 153 10.96 -4.12 10.63
N ALA A 154 11.22 -5.42 10.87
CA ALA A 154 11.83 -6.30 9.87
C ALA A 154 10.95 -6.46 8.62
N VAL A 155 9.64 -6.61 8.79
CA VAL A 155 8.67 -6.68 7.69
C VAL A 155 8.56 -5.32 6.98
N GLY A 156 8.53 -4.22 7.73
CA GLY A 156 8.53 -2.86 7.21
C GLY A 156 9.72 -2.52 6.32
N LEU A 157 10.89 -3.14 6.55
CA LEU A 157 12.06 -2.98 5.68
C LEU A 157 11.86 -3.55 4.27
N LEU A 158 10.80 -4.33 4.02
CA LEU A 158 10.45 -4.76 2.67
C LEU A 158 9.97 -3.61 1.78
N LEU A 159 9.40 -2.53 2.35
CA LEU A 159 9.06 -1.30 1.61
C LEU A 159 10.28 -0.68 0.91
N PRO A 160 11.34 -0.25 1.62
CA PRO A 160 12.51 0.34 0.96
C PRO A 160 13.21 -0.64 0.00
N LEU A 161 13.16 -1.96 0.28
CA LEU A 161 13.66 -2.97 -0.66
C LEU A 161 12.81 -3.06 -1.93
N GLY A 162 11.48 -2.99 -1.82
CA GLY A 162 10.56 -2.87 -2.94
C GLY A 162 10.85 -1.61 -3.74
N THR A 163 11.04 -0.46 -3.08
CA THR A 163 11.37 0.80 -3.75
C THR A 163 12.70 0.76 -4.48
N LEU A 164 13.70 0.07 -3.92
CA LEU A 164 14.94 -0.20 -4.63
C LEU A 164 14.70 -1.03 -5.90
N ALA A 165 13.88 -2.08 -5.82
CA ALA A 165 13.54 -2.89 -6.99
C ALA A 165 12.77 -2.07 -8.05
N GLY A 166 11.78 -1.28 -7.63
CA GLY A 166 10.99 -0.41 -8.50
C GLY A 166 11.83 0.68 -9.17
N THR A 167 12.74 1.31 -8.43
CA THR A 167 13.65 2.32 -8.99
C THR A 167 14.69 1.70 -9.93
N ALA A 168 15.19 0.51 -9.63
CA ALA A 168 16.10 -0.21 -10.51
C ALA A 168 15.43 -0.57 -11.85
N ALA A 169 14.11 -0.74 -11.88
CA ALA A 169 13.37 -1.02 -13.11
C ALA A 169 13.39 0.15 -14.13
N ALA A 170 13.84 1.35 -13.74
CA ALA A 170 13.98 2.50 -14.65
C ALA A 170 14.92 2.25 -15.83
N VAL A 171 15.85 1.30 -15.73
CA VAL A 171 16.79 0.98 -16.81
C VAL A 171 16.21 0.01 -17.85
N LEU A 172 15.00 -0.51 -17.61
CA LEU A 172 14.35 -1.44 -18.52
C LEU A 172 13.84 -0.75 -19.79
N PRO A 173 13.70 -1.49 -20.91
CA PRO A 173 13.09 -0.94 -22.11
C PRO A 173 11.66 -0.45 -21.85
N THR A 174 11.24 0.59 -22.56
CA THR A 174 9.95 1.29 -22.35
C THR A 174 8.74 0.36 -22.29
N ALA A 175 8.73 -0.72 -23.08
CA ALA A 175 7.64 -1.70 -23.06
C ALA A 175 7.56 -2.47 -21.73
N PHE A 176 8.70 -2.88 -21.16
CA PHE A 176 8.73 -3.57 -19.87
C PHE A 176 8.35 -2.63 -18.73
N LEU A 177 8.85 -1.39 -18.77
CA LEU A 177 8.48 -0.35 -17.81
C LEU A 177 6.97 -0.07 -17.87
N THR A 178 6.37 0.06 -19.07
CA THR A 178 4.92 0.19 -19.24
C THR A 178 4.15 -0.97 -18.62
N GLY A 179 4.61 -2.20 -18.86
CA GLY A 179 4.02 -3.38 -18.23
C GLY A 179 4.15 -3.37 -16.71
N LEU A 180 5.28 -2.89 -16.18
CA LEU A 180 5.49 -2.80 -14.74
C LEU A 180 4.63 -1.71 -14.08
N PHE A 181 4.41 -0.57 -14.74
CA PHE A 181 3.44 0.44 -14.30
C PHE A 181 2.02 -0.14 -14.28
N ALA A 182 1.63 -0.91 -15.31
CA ALA A 182 0.32 -1.54 -15.38
C ALA A 182 0.14 -2.61 -14.30
N PHE A 183 1.19 -3.40 -14.05
CA PHE A 183 1.26 -4.32 -12.93
C PHE A 183 1.06 -3.58 -11.60
N GLY A 184 1.81 -2.50 -11.36
CA GLY A 184 1.74 -1.73 -10.12
C GLY A 184 0.38 -1.08 -9.89
N LEU A 185 -0.24 -0.52 -10.93
CA LEU A 185 -1.61 0.00 -10.88
C LEU A 185 -2.58 -1.08 -10.40
N ILE A 186 -2.57 -2.24 -11.08
CA ILE A 186 -3.50 -3.33 -10.76
C ILE A 186 -3.23 -3.91 -9.38
N ALA A 187 -1.97 -4.03 -8.98
CA ALA A 187 -1.60 -4.53 -7.66
C ALA A 187 -2.11 -3.59 -6.56
N LEU A 188 -1.90 -2.28 -6.66
CA LEU A 188 -2.45 -1.31 -5.71
C LEU A 188 -3.98 -1.34 -5.68
N LEU A 189 -4.63 -1.35 -6.84
CA LEU A 189 -6.10 -1.42 -6.89
C LEU A 189 -6.60 -2.70 -6.21
N TYR A 190 -5.94 -3.83 -6.45
CA TYR A 190 -6.27 -5.08 -5.78
C TYR A 190 -6.10 -4.98 -4.26
N LEU A 191 -4.93 -4.53 -3.77
CA LEU A 191 -4.65 -4.39 -2.33
C LEU A 191 -5.72 -3.54 -1.65
N VAL A 192 -6.02 -2.38 -2.22
CA VAL A 192 -7.03 -1.48 -1.65
C VAL A 192 -8.43 -2.11 -1.68
N THR A 193 -8.80 -2.75 -2.78
CA THR A 193 -10.16 -3.31 -2.95
C THR A 193 -10.42 -4.57 -2.14
N GLU A 194 -9.47 -5.50 -2.12
CA GLU A 194 -9.65 -6.85 -1.60
C GLU A 194 -9.03 -7.05 -0.22
N GLU A 195 -8.12 -6.17 0.21
CA GLU A 195 -7.51 -6.21 1.53
C GLU A 195 -8.04 -5.06 2.38
N LEU A 196 -7.70 -3.79 2.08
CA LEU A 196 -8.09 -2.66 2.94
C LEU A 196 -9.61 -2.47 3.06
N LEU A 197 -10.34 -2.41 1.95
CA LEU A 197 -11.78 -2.16 1.98
C LEU A 197 -12.56 -3.34 2.54
N VAL A 198 -12.12 -4.58 2.27
CA VAL A 198 -12.77 -5.77 2.85
C VAL A 198 -12.59 -5.77 4.37
N ASP A 199 -11.37 -5.52 4.86
CA ASP A 199 -11.07 -5.44 6.29
C ASP A 199 -11.88 -4.33 6.99
N ALA A 200 -12.04 -3.16 6.34
CA ALA A 200 -12.83 -2.07 6.89
C ALA A 200 -14.29 -2.50 7.15
N HIS A 201 -14.90 -3.18 6.18
CA HIS A 201 -16.30 -3.62 6.24
C HIS A 201 -16.56 -4.80 7.20
N GLU A 202 -15.53 -5.46 7.74
CA GLU A 202 -15.73 -6.50 8.76
C GLU A 202 -16.30 -5.93 10.08
N SER A 203 -16.12 -4.63 10.32
CA SER A 203 -16.68 -3.94 11.49
C SER A 203 -18.11 -3.45 11.21
N PRO A 204 -19.01 -3.35 12.21
CA PRO A 204 -20.35 -2.80 12.00
C PRO A 204 -20.25 -1.33 11.55
N GLU A 205 -20.54 -1.04 10.29
CA GLU A 205 -20.39 0.30 9.73
C GLU A 205 -21.70 1.09 9.70
N GLY A 206 -21.62 2.37 10.05
CA GLY A 206 -22.62 3.37 9.69
C GLY A 206 -22.19 4.12 8.44
N PRO A 207 -23.12 4.77 7.70
CA PRO A 207 -22.81 5.52 6.47
C PRO A 207 -21.70 6.58 6.59
N LEU A 208 -21.51 7.12 7.80
CA LEU A 208 -20.46 8.10 8.08
C LEU A 208 -19.05 7.49 8.04
N VAL A 209 -18.89 6.21 8.41
CA VAL A 209 -17.59 5.52 8.38
C VAL A 209 -17.18 5.26 6.93
N ALA A 210 -18.09 4.71 6.12
CA ALA A 210 -17.87 4.51 4.68
C ALA A 210 -17.60 5.83 3.93
N SER A 211 -18.17 6.96 4.39
CA SER A 211 -17.90 8.27 3.76
C SER A 211 -16.44 8.71 3.85
N MET A 212 -15.66 8.15 4.78
CA MET A 212 -14.24 8.45 4.94
C MET A 212 -13.43 8.08 3.69
N PHE A 213 -13.87 7.10 2.90
CA PHE A 213 -13.28 6.80 1.60
C PHE A 213 -13.32 8.01 0.67
N PHE A 214 -14.50 8.61 0.52
CA PHE A 214 -14.66 9.79 -0.34
C PHE A 214 -13.91 11.00 0.23
N VAL A 215 -13.85 11.14 1.55
CA VAL A 215 -13.04 12.19 2.20
C VAL A 215 -11.57 12.01 1.85
N GLY A 216 -11.03 10.80 1.99
CA GLY A 216 -9.63 10.50 1.66
C GLY A 216 -9.32 10.75 0.19
N PHE A 217 -10.21 10.28 -0.69
CA PHE A 217 -10.11 10.49 -2.13
C PHE A 217 -10.08 11.99 -2.50
N LEU A 218 -11.04 12.77 -1.97
CA LEU A 218 -11.12 14.21 -2.22
C LEU A 218 -9.92 14.96 -1.63
N LEU A 219 -9.47 14.61 -0.42
CA LEU A 219 -8.33 15.25 0.22
C LEU A 219 -7.05 15.08 -0.61
N LEU A 220 -6.80 13.89 -1.17
CA LEU A 220 -5.64 13.70 -2.02
C LEU A 220 -5.78 14.46 -3.33
N LEU A 221 -6.95 14.48 -3.97
CA LEU A 221 -7.17 15.29 -5.18
C LEU A 221 -6.95 16.80 -4.93
N MET A 222 -7.43 17.32 -3.80
CA MET A 222 -7.19 18.72 -3.45
C MET A 222 -5.71 18.99 -3.14
N LEU A 223 -5.00 18.01 -2.58
CA LEU A 223 -3.57 18.10 -2.35
C LEU A 223 -2.78 18.09 -3.68
N GLU A 224 -3.15 17.21 -4.60
CA GLU A 224 -2.58 17.15 -5.95
C GLU A 224 -2.73 18.50 -6.67
N GLU A 225 -3.94 19.06 -6.70
CA GLU A 225 -4.21 20.37 -7.31
C GLU A 225 -3.43 21.50 -6.62
N ALA A 226 -3.30 21.48 -5.29
CA ALA A 226 -2.52 22.48 -4.57
C ALA A 226 -1.00 22.38 -4.83
N MET A 227 -0.51 21.23 -5.30
CA MET A 227 0.90 21.02 -5.65
C MET A 227 1.22 21.34 -7.11
N THR A 228 0.20 21.49 -7.97
CA THR A 228 0.35 21.85 -9.39
C THR A 228 0.23 23.35 -9.65
N VAL A 229 -0.32 24.11 -8.70
CA VAL A 229 -0.39 25.60 -8.68
C VAL A 229 0.90 26.21 -8.16
#